data_AF-A0A820CUM5-F1
#
_entry.id   AF-A0A820CUM5-F1
#
_cell.length_a   1.000
_cell.length_b   1.000
_cell.length_c   1.000
_cell.angle_alpha   90.00
_cell.angle_beta   90.00
_cell.angle_gamma   90.00
#
_symmetry.space_group_name_H-M   'P 1'
#
loop_
_entity.id
_entity.type
_entity.pdbx_description
1 polymer ?
#
loop_
_entity_poly.entity_id
_entity_poly.type
_entity_poly.pdbx_seq_one_letter_code
_entity_poly.pdbx_strand_id
1 'polypeptide(L)'
;DEIINQAERAIEGGILPVRIAAGSSGSYFVRNLEGKNIGVFKPKDEEPYGRFNPKWSKWLQRTLCPCCFGRGCLIHNQGYLSEAGASIIDTKLGLNIVPKTRVIHLVADSFNYPAYQRHLIIAKREINESVGRHMHGRRVFEPEGLQPKVGSFQLFVDNYVSADVFLKQLEQKALPEEVMDKFQKQFERLVVLDYIIRNTGNIYNNFEL
;
A
#
# COMPACT_ATOMS: atom_id res chain seq x y z
N ASP A 1 11.00 8.61 -11.07
CA ASP A 1 11.55 7.30 -10.68
C ASP A 1 11.11 6.26 -11.68
N GLU A 2 12.03 5.42 -12.18
CA GLU A 2 11.74 4.48 -13.27
C GLU A 2 10.56 3.54 -12.97
N ILE A 3 10.49 2.98 -11.75
CA ILE A 3 9.44 2.04 -11.33
C ILE A 3 8.07 2.73 -11.24
N ILE A 4 8.01 3.99 -10.79
CA ILE A 4 6.75 4.75 -10.73
C ILE A 4 6.26 5.01 -12.15
N ASN A 5 7.15 5.42 -13.05
CA ASN A 5 6.80 5.61 -14.46
C ASN A 5 6.33 4.30 -15.11
N GLN A 6 6.91 3.15 -14.75
CA GLN A 6 6.43 1.84 -15.21
C GLN A 6 5.03 1.53 -14.69
N ALA A 7 4.73 1.86 -13.43
CA ALA A 7 3.40 1.71 -12.84
C ALA A 7 2.36 2.58 -13.56
N GLU A 8 2.66 3.85 -13.79
CA GLU A 8 1.77 4.80 -14.48
C GLU A 8 1.48 4.34 -15.91
N ARG A 9 2.52 3.96 -16.66
CA ARG A 9 2.36 3.41 -18.02
C ARG A 9 1.53 2.13 -18.05
N ALA A 10 1.69 1.26 -17.06
CA ALA A 10 0.88 0.05 -16.95
C ALA A 10 -0.60 0.37 -16.72
N ILE A 11 -0.89 1.35 -15.85
CA ILE A 11 -2.25 1.81 -15.57
C ILE A 11 -2.87 2.43 -16.83
N GLU A 12 -2.15 3.30 -17.53
CA GLU A 12 -2.59 3.89 -18.81
C GLU A 12 -2.83 2.83 -19.88
N GLY A 13 -2.02 1.76 -19.87
CA GLY A 13 -2.18 0.58 -20.72
C GLY A 13 -3.31 -0.38 -20.29
N GLY A 14 -4.10 -0.03 -19.27
CA GLY A 14 -5.25 -0.82 -18.80
C GLY A 14 -4.88 -1.93 -17.80
N ILE A 15 -3.62 -2.06 -17.40
CA ILE A 15 -3.17 -3.00 -16.37
C ILE A 15 -3.33 -2.33 -15.01
N LEU A 16 -4.50 -2.53 -14.40
CA LEU A 16 -4.85 -1.89 -13.15
C LEU A 16 -4.25 -2.60 -11.92
N PRO A 17 -3.93 -1.86 -10.84
CA PRO A 17 -3.52 -2.43 -9.57
C PRO A 17 -4.58 -3.38 -9.01
N VAL A 18 -4.15 -4.53 -8.50
CA VAL A 18 -5.05 -5.58 -8.00
C VAL A 18 -5.11 -5.54 -6.49
N ARG A 19 -6.32 -5.46 -5.95
CA ARG A 19 -6.54 -5.40 -4.50
C ARG A 19 -6.08 -6.70 -3.81
N ILE A 20 -5.33 -6.55 -2.73
CA ILE A 20 -4.90 -7.65 -1.86
C ILE A 20 -6.07 -7.99 -0.93
N ALA A 21 -6.60 -9.21 -1.06
CA ALA A 21 -7.73 -9.67 -0.24
C ALA A 21 -7.34 -9.92 1.23
N ALA A 22 -6.09 -10.34 1.45
CA ALA A 22 -5.50 -10.52 2.77
C ALA A 22 -5.16 -9.17 3.41
N GLY A 23 -5.43 -9.03 4.71
CA GLY A 23 -5.16 -7.80 5.46
C GLY A 23 -6.41 -7.00 5.80
N SER A 24 -6.24 -5.88 6.50
CA SER A 24 -7.33 -5.16 7.18
C SER A 24 -7.59 -3.74 6.64
N SER A 25 -6.94 -3.38 5.54
CA SER A 25 -6.94 -2.06 4.86
C SER A 25 -6.97 -2.21 3.34
N GLY A 26 -7.17 -1.11 2.60
CA GLY A 26 -6.94 -1.07 1.15
C GLY A 26 -5.45 -1.19 0.84
N SER A 27 -5.02 -2.30 0.24
CA SER A 27 -3.67 -2.51 -0.28
C SER A 27 -3.78 -3.09 -1.68
N TYR A 28 -2.88 -2.70 -2.58
CA TYR A 28 -2.94 -3.07 -4.00
C TYR A 28 -1.57 -3.54 -4.48
N PHE A 29 -1.54 -4.66 -5.18
CA PHE A 29 -0.39 -5.03 -6.01
C PHE A 29 -0.39 -4.14 -7.27
N VAL A 30 0.66 -3.35 -7.42
CA VAL A 30 0.92 -2.56 -8.62
C VAL A 30 1.79 -3.37 -9.56
N ARG A 31 1.45 -3.34 -10.85
CA ARG A 31 2.05 -4.19 -11.88
C ARG A 31 2.68 -3.35 -12.98
N ASN A 32 3.66 -3.92 -13.67
CA ASN A 32 4.22 -3.35 -14.91
C ASN A 32 3.38 -3.75 -16.13
N LEU A 33 3.81 -3.33 -17.32
CA LEU A 33 3.15 -3.67 -18.61
C LEU A 33 3.14 -5.17 -18.94
N GLU A 34 4.01 -5.95 -18.30
CA GLU A 34 4.07 -7.41 -18.45
C GLU A 34 3.14 -8.14 -17.46
N GLY A 35 2.48 -7.39 -16.56
CA GLY A 35 1.64 -7.95 -15.51
C GLY A 35 2.40 -8.44 -14.28
N LYS A 36 3.73 -8.25 -14.20
CA LYS A 36 4.54 -8.59 -13.04
C LYS A 36 4.32 -7.56 -11.91
N ASN A 37 4.20 -8.03 -10.67
CA ASN A 37 4.14 -7.16 -9.50
C ASN A 37 5.46 -6.41 -9.32
N ILE A 38 5.39 -5.08 -9.21
CA ILE A 38 6.54 -4.19 -9.02
C ILE A 38 6.50 -3.43 -7.69
N GLY A 39 5.32 -3.36 -7.07
CA GLY A 39 5.18 -2.73 -5.78
C GLY A 39 3.84 -3.02 -5.11
N VAL A 40 3.78 -2.67 -3.82
CA VAL A 40 2.55 -2.64 -3.03
C VAL A 40 2.22 -1.20 -2.73
N PHE A 41 1.02 -0.77 -3.14
CA PHE A 41 0.51 0.56 -2.88
C PHE A 41 -0.58 0.53 -1.80
N LYS A 42 -0.43 1.38 -0.78
CA LYS A 42 -1.39 1.52 0.33
C LYS A 42 -1.88 2.98 0.39
N PRO A 43 -3.04 3.29 -0.21
CA PRO A 43 -3.57 4.66 -0.21
C PRO A 43 -4.03 5.07 1.20
N LYS A 44 -3.67 6.31 1.58
CA LYS A 44 -3.97 6.91 2.89
C LYS A 44 -5.46 6.84 3.23
N ASP A 45 -6.33 7.15 2.28
CA ASP A 45 -7.77 7.28 2.53
C ASP A 45 -8.52 5.94 2.66
N GLU A 46 -7.85 4.81 2.39
CA GLU A 46 -8.37 3.44 2.53
C GLU A 46 -7.76 2.67 3.71
N GLU A 47 -7.02 3.36 4.58
CA GLU A 47 -6.51 2.82 5.84
C GLU A 47 -7.64 2.36 6.78
N PRO A 48 -7.38 1.53 7.81
CA PRO A 48 -8.36 1.03 8.78
C PRO A 48 -9.32 2.07 9.39
N TYR A 49 -8.86 3.31 9.51
CA TYR A 49 -9.62 4.45 10.02
C TYR A 49 -9.78 5.58 8.99
N GLY A 50 -9.37 5.32 7.74
CA GLY A 50 -9.54 6.21 6.61
C GLY A 50 -11.02 6.44 6.30
N ARG A 51 -11.33 7.60 5.73
CA ARG A 51 -12.70 8.01 5.39
C ARG A 51 -13.40 7.01 4.45
N PHE A 52 -12.63 6.25 3.67
CA PHE A 52 -13.12 5.29 2.69
C PHE A 52 -12.63 3.86 2.93
N ASN A 53 -12.44 3.47 4.19
CA ASN A 53 -12.16 2.07 4.51
C ASN A 53 -13.33 1.17 4.05
N PRO A 54 -13.11 0.17 3.17
CA PRO A 54 -14.16 -0.73 2.70
C PRO A 54 -14.69 -1.71 3.76
N LYS A 55 -14.03 -1.83 4.92
CA LYS A 55 -14.46 -2.73 6.01
C LYS A 55 -15.29 -1.99 7.07
N TRP A 56 -16.63 -2.10 6.98
CA TRP A 56 -17.61 -1.49 7.92
C TRP A 56 -17.40 -1.89 9.40
N SER A 57 -16.83 -3.07 9.65
CA SER A 57 -16.57 -3.59 11.01
C SER A 57 -15.63 -2.72 11.85
N LYS A 58 -14.69 -1.98 11.23
CA LYS A 58 -13.79 -1.07 11.97
C LYS A 58 -14.43 0.26 12.33
N TRP A 59 -15.40 0.71 11.52
CA TRP A 59 -16.26 1.82 11.91
C TRP A 59 -17.09 1.43 13.14
N LEU A 60 -17.67 0.23 13.14
CA LEU A 60 -18.44 -0.28 14.27
C LEU A 60 -17.59 -0.42 15.55
N GLN A 61 -16.37 -0.96 15.44
CA GLN A 61 -15.42 -1.02 16.57
C GLN A 61 -15.07 0.35 17.14
N ARG A 62 -14.85 1.35 16.28
CA ARG A 62 -14.60 2.74 16.68
C ARG A 62 -15.81 3.38 17.38
N THR A 63 -17.02 3.06 16.94
CA THR A 63 -18.25 3.68 17.45
C THR A 63 -18.77 3.03 18.74
N LEU A 64 -18.62 1.72 18.93
CA LEU A 64 -19.19 1.00 20.08
C LEU A 64 -18.21 0.66 21.21
N CYS A 65 -16.89 0.63 20.98
CA CYS A 65 -15.89 0.26 21.99
C CYS A 65 -14.61 1.13 21.93
N PRO A 66 -14.69 2.43 22.24
CA PRO A 66 -13.56 3.37 22.12
C PRO A 66 -12.36 3.07 23.06
N CYS A 67 -12.57 2.27 24.11
CA CYS A 67 -11.55 1.92 25.12
C CYS A 67 -10.96 0.51 24.96
N CYS A 68 -11.54 -0.37 24.12
CA CYS A 68 -11.12 -1.76 23.98
C CYS A 68 -10.49 -2.09 22.61
N PHE A 69 -10.64 -1.21 21.60
CA PHE A 69 -10.18 -1.48 20.24
C PHE A 69 -9.54 -0.26 19.58
N GLY A 70 -8.20 -0.28 19.51
CA GLY A 70 -7.40 0.69 18.76
C GLY A 70 -5.99 0.83 19.31
N ARG A 71 -5.00 1.10 18.44
CA ARG A 71 -3.66 1.51 18.89
C ARG A 71 -3.70 2.99 19.26
N GLY A 72 -4.24 3.32 20.44
CA GLY A 72 -4.40 4.71 20.90
C GLY A 72 -3.09 5.51 21.00
N CYS A 73 -1.95 4.83 20.98
CA CYS A 73 -0.61 5.42 20.91
C CYS A 73 -0.16 5.80 19.48
N LEU A 74 -0.93 5.45 18.44
CA LEU A 74 -0.61 5.81 17.05
C LEU A 74 -1.43 7.00 16.58
N ILE A 75 -0.78 7.87 15.82
CA ILE A 75 -1.43 8.98 15.15
C ILE A 75 -2.37 8.42 14.07
N HIS A 76 -3.61 8.88 14.08
CA HIS A 76 -4.62 8.47 13.12
C HIS A 76 -4.22 8.82 11.67
N ASN A 77 -4.45 7.90 10.74
CA ASN A 77 -4.34 8.13 9.28
C ASN A 77 -2.94 8.54 8.79
N GLN A 78 -1.90 8.06 9.47
CA GLN A 78 -0.48 8.27 9.12
C GLN A 78 0.25 6.93 8.88
N GLY A 79 -0.48 5.85 8.59
CA GLY A 79 0.13 4.55 8.33
C GLY A 79 1.12 4.60 7.16
N TYR A 80 0.73 5.23 6.04
CA TYR A 80 1.61 5.43 4.88
C TYR A 80 2.91 6.20 5.21
N LEU A 81 2.88 7.15 6.17
CA LEU A 81 4.09 7.82 6.65
C LEU A 81 4.95 6.89 7.51
N SER A 82 4.33 6.05 8.34
CA SER A 82 5.05 5.04 9.12
C SER A 82 5.80 4.06 8.20
N GLU A 83 5.17 3.64 7.10
CA GLU A 83 5.77 2.74 6.10
C GLU A 83 6.96 3.39 5.38
N ALA A 84 6.81 4.64 4.95
CA ALA A 84 7.92 5.39 4.33
C ALA A 84 9.04 5.69 5.36
N GLY A 85 8.67 6.02 6.59
CA GLY A 85 9.60 6.28 7.70
C GLY A 85 10.46 5.07 8.04
N ALA A 86 9.89 3.87 8.05
CA ALA A 86 10.64 2.62 8.25
C ALA A 86 11.74 2.45 7.19
N SER A 87 11.43 2.72 5.90
CA SER A 87 12.42 2.63 4.82
C SER A 87 13.52 3.71 4.91
N ILE A 88 13.18 4.91 5.40
CA ILE A 88 14.15 5.98 5.66
C ILE A 88 15.11 5.58 6.79
N ILE A 89 14.58 5.05 7.89
CA ILE A 89 15.39 4.62 9.05
C ILE A 89 16.27 3.43 8.67
N ASP A 90 15.73 2.44 7.96
CA ASP A 90 16.49 1.31 7.40
C ASP A 90 17.69 1.79 6.55
N THR A 91 17.45 2.73 5.65
CA THR A 91 18.50 3.29 4.78
C THR A 91 19.54 4.05 5.60
N LYS A 92 19.11 4.84 6.59
CA LYS A 92 20.00 5.65 7.42
C LYS A 92 20.89 4.80 8.35
N LEU A 93 20.40 3.65 8.77
CA LEU A 93 21.14 2.69 9.60
C LEU A 93 21.91 1.64 8.77
N GLY A 94 21.76 1.63 7.44
CA GLY A 94 22.43 0.67 6.57
C GLY A 94 21.98 -0.78 6.77
N LEU A 95 20.76 -1.00 7.26
CA LEU A 95 20.25 -2.34 7.56
C LEU A 95 19.91 -3.12 6.28
N ASN A 96 19.33 -2.43 5.30
CA ASN A 96 18.96 -2.97 3.99
C ASN A 96 18.03 -4.18 4.06
N ILE A 97 17.06 -4.15 4.99
CA ILE A 97 16.05 -5.19 5.18
C ILE A 97 14.65 -4.74 4.76
N VAL A 98 14.38 -3.43 4.71
CA VAL A 98 13.09 -2.89 4.26
C VAL A 98 13.15 -2.62 2.75
N PRO A 99 12.29 -3.26 1.93
CA PRO A 99 12.16 -2.88 0.53
C PRO A 99 11.87 -1.39 0.40
N LYS A 100 12.47 -0.71 -0.58
CA LYS A 100 12.39 0.76 -0.64
C LYS A 100 10.94 1.22 -0.70
N THR A 101 10.57 2.10 0.24
CA THR A 101 9.21 2.61 0.39
C THR A 101 9.22 4.13 0.35
N ARG A 102 8.32 4.72 -0.44
CA ARG A 102 8.17 6.18 -0.56
C ARG A 102 6.71 6.58 -0.54
N VAL A 103 6.46 7.86 -0.26
CA VAL A 103 5.14 8.46 -0.44
C VAL A 103 4.99 8.89 -1.89
N ILE A 104 3.96 8.38 -2.56
CA ILE A 104 3.68 8.71 -3.96
C ILE A 104 2.21 9.04 -4.14
N HIS A 105 1.87 9.57 -5.32
CA HIS A 105 0.50 9.73 -5.77
C HIS A 105 0.25 8.78 -6.93
N LEU A 106 -0.83 8.02 -6.87
CA LEU A 106 -1.27 7.18 -7.99
C LEU A 106 -2.76 7.40 -8.26
N VAL A 107 -3.12 7.31 -9.53
CA VAL A 107 -4.51 7.30 -10.01
C VAL A 107 -4.76 5.93 -10.63
N ALA A 108 -5.82 5.24 -10.23
CA ALA A 108 -6.25 4.02 -10.90
C ALA A 108 -7.74 3.73 -10.64
N ASP A 109 -8.48 3.34 -11.67
CA ASP A 109 -9.92 3.04 -11.55
C ASP A 109 -10.23 1.93 -10.52
N SER A 110 -9.27 1.04 -10.27
CA SER A 110 -9.39 -0.04 -9.30
C SER A 110 -9.35 0.40 -7.83
N PHE A 111 -8.92 1.64 -7.54
CA PHE A 111 -8.94 2.18 -6.18
C PHE A 111 -10.36 2.52 -5.70
N ASN A 112 -10.53 2.61 -4.38
CA ASN A 112 -11.83 2.91 -3.79
C ASN A 112 -12.13 4.41 -3.79
N TYR A 113 -12.86 4.87 -4.81
CA TYR A 113 -13.33 6.25 -4.90
C TYR A 113 -14.78 6.37 -4.43
N PRO A 114 -15.16 7.51 -3.81
CA PRO A 114 -16.55 7.79 -3.47
C PRO A 114 -17.45 7.76 -4.70
N ALA A 115 -18.66 7.22 -4.57
CA ALA A 115 -19.63 7.15 -5.66
C ALA A 115 -19.88 8.52 -6.32
N TYR A 116 -19.93 9.61 -5.54
CA TYR A 116 -20.14 10.95 -6.08
C TYR A 116 -19.02 11.41 -7.02
N GLN A 117 -17.76 11.01 -6.80
CA GLN A 117 -16.65 11.40 -7.68
C GLN A 117 -16.78 10.73 -9.04
N ARG A 118 -17.17 9.44 -9.05
CA ARG A 118 -17.43 8.71 -10.30
C ARG A 118 -18.61 9.32 -11.06
N HIS A 119 -19.72 9.63 -10.38
CA HIS A 119 -20.86 10.30 -11.00
C HIS A 119 -20.52 11.70 -11.54
N LEU A 120 -19.66 12.46 -10.83
CA LEU A 120 -19.25 13.79 -11.26
C LEU A 120 -18.40 13.75 -12.53
N ILE A 121 -17.48 12.78 -12.66
CA ILE A 121 -16.68 12.58 -13.88
C ILE A 121 -17.60 12.23 -15.06
N ILE A 122 -18.55 11.32 -14.86
CA ILE A 122 -19.53 10.93 -15.88
C ILE A 122 -20.38 12.15 -16.31
N ALA A 123 -20.94 12.88 -15.36
CA ALA A 123 -21.77 14.05 -15.63
C ALA A 123 -20.99 15.14 -16.40
N LYS A 124 -19.75 15.44 -16.00
CA LYS A 124 -18.89 16.41 -16.70
C LYS A 124 -18.60 15.95 -18.14
N ARG A 125 -18.36 14.66 -18.34
CA ARG A 125 -18.15 14.09 -19.68
C ARG A 125 -19.40 14.21 -20.55
N GLU A 126 -20.56 13.84 -20.04
CA GLU A 126 -21.83 13.93 -20.76
C GLU A 126 -22.19 15.38 -21.14
N ILE A 127 -21.96 16.33 -20.22
CA ILE A 127 -22.18 17.75 -20.51
C ILE A 127 -21.23 18.23 -21.62
N ASN A 128 -19.95 17.89 -21.54
CA ASN A 128 -18.98 18.24 -22.59
C ASN A 128 -19.33 17.62 -23.95
N GLU A 129 -19.78 16.36 -23.98
CA GLU A 129 -20.24 15.70 -25.21
C GLU A 129 -21.49 16.40 -25.76
N SER A 130 -22.45 16.75 -24.90
CA SER A 130 -23.67 17.46 -25.30
C SER A 130 -23.37 18.87 -25.84
N VAL A 131 -22.54 19.65 -25.14
CA VAL A 131 -22.13 20.99 -25.60
C VAL A 131 -21.29 20.90 -26.87
N GLY A 132 -20.37 19.94 -26.96
CA GLY A 132 -19.55 19.72 -28.16
C GLY A 132 -20.41 19.46 -29.41
N ARG A 133 -21.50 18.70 -29.27
CA ARG A 133 -22.47 18.45 -30.35
C ARG A 133 -23.22 19.70 -30.79
N HIS A 134 -23.61 20.58 -29.87
CA HIS A 134 -24.46 21.74 -30.17
C HIS A 134 -23.67 23.05 -30.42
N MET A 135 -22.41 23.14 -29.95
CA MET A 135 -21.57 24.35 -30.01
C MET A 135 -20.22 24.09 -30.69
N HIS A 136 -20.19 23.30 -31.77
CA HIS A 136 -19.02 23.14 -32.64
C HIS A 136 -17.72 22.76 -31.90
N GLY A 137 -17.79 21.75 -31.01
CA GLY A 137 -16.62 21.26 -30.28
C GLY A 137 -16.23 22.08 -29.04
N ARG A 138 -17.05 23.06 -28.63
CA ARG A 138 -16.84 23.79 -27.37
C ARG A 138 -16.91 22.83 -26.17
N ARG A 139 -15.97 22.98 -25.23
CA ARG A 139 -15.97 22.30 -23.93
C ARG A 139 -16.24 23.30 -22.81
N VAL A 140 -17.01 22.88 -21.81
CA VAL A 140 -17.37 23.70 -20.65
C VAL A 140 -16.55 23.31 -19.42
N PHE A 141 -16.22 22.02 -19.30
CA PHE A 141 -15.38 21.48 -18.26
C PHE A 141 -14.09 20.94 -18.86
N GLU A 142 -12.99 21.01 -18.11
CA GLU A 142 -11.80 20.28 -18.48
C GLU A 142 -12.04 18.77 -18.27
N PRO A 143 -11.43 17.88 -19.09
CA PRO A 143 -11.41 16.45 -18.82
C PRO A 143 -10.72 16.20 -17.48
N GLU A 144 -11.51 16.04 -16.43
CA GLU A 144 -11.00 15.67 -15.11
C GLU A 144 -10.99 14.15 -15.00
N GLY A 145 -9.79 13.60 -14.82
CA GLY A 145 -9.61 12.22 -14.39
C GLY A 145 -9.95 12.04 -12.91
N LEU A 146 -9.84 10.80 -12.44
CA LEU A 146 -9.89 10.51 -11.01
C LEU A 146 -8.76 11.26 -10.29
N GLN A 147 -9.05 11.72 -9.08
CA GLN A 147 -8.07 12.44 -8.28
C GLN A 147 -6.94 11.49 -7.83
N PRO A 148 -5.66 11.90 -7.90
CA PRO A 148 -4.55 11.09 -7.39
C PRO A 148 -4.71 10.81 -5.90
N LYS A 149 -4.54 9.55 -5.52
CA LYS A 149 -4.50 9.11 -4.12
C LYS A 149 -3.07 9.14 -3.63
N VAL A 150 -2.84 9.80 -2.50
CA VAL A 150 -1.57 9.73 -1.78
C VAL A 150 -1.49 8.43 -0.99
N GLY A 151 -0.33 7.77 -0.99
CA GLY A 151 -0.12 6.54 -0.26
C GLY A 151 1.34 6.13 -0.20
N SER A 152 1.62 5.05 0.53
CA SER A 152 2.96 4.45 0.54
C SER A 152 3.06 3.47 -0.63
N PHE A 153 4.19 3.52 -1.32
CA PHE A 153 4.55 2.58 -2.36
C PHE A 153 5.84 1.90 -1.95
N GLN A 154 5.73 0.60 -1.67
CA GLN A 154 6.84 -0.27 -1.31
C GLN A 154 7.21 -1.14 -2.50
N LEU A 155 8.50 -1.26 -2.81
CA LEU A 155 8.96 -2.17 -3.86
C LEU A 155 8.58 -3.62 -3.55
N PHE A 156 8.14 -4.33 -4.57
CA PHE A 156 7.86 -5.76 -4.46
C PHE A 156 9.18 -6.54 -4.51
N VAL A 157 9.30 -7.55 -3.64
CA VAL A 157 10.45 -8.46 -3.61
C VAL A 157 9.96 -9.88 -3.90
N ASP A 158 10.63 -10.54 -4.83
CA ASP A 158 10.29 -11.92 -5.23
C ASP A 158 11.02 -12.94 -4.34
N ASN A 159 10.47 -14.16 -4.27
CA ASN A 159 11.10 -15.34 -3.63
C ASN A 159 11.24 -15.29 -2.11
N TYR A 160 10.34 -14.57 -1.43
CA TYR A 160 10.24 -14.58 0.02
C TYR A 160 9.06 -15.44 0.49
N VAL A 161 9.17 -16.01 1.69
CA VAL A 161 8.10 -16.73 2.37
C VAL A 161 7.78 -16.08 3.71
N SER A 162 6.54 -16.21 4.18
CA SER A 162 6.17 -15.69 5.49
C SER A 162 7.04 -16.32 6.59
N ALA A 163 7.48 -15.50 7.54
CA ALA A 163 8.34 -15.95 8.63
C ALA A 163 7.73 -17.09 9.45
N ASP A 164 6.41 -17.11 9.64
CA ASP A 164 5.75 -18.19 10.37
C ASP A 164 5.91 -19.55 9.67
N VAL A 165 5.89 -19.57 8.33
CA VAL A 165 6.12 -20.79 7.54
C VAL A 165 7.57 -21.22 7.66
N PHE A 166 8.50 -20.28 7.54
CA PHE A 166 9.93 -20.57 7.63
C PHE A 166 10.34 -21.06 9.03
N LEU A 167 9.86 -20.42 10.09
CA LEU A 167 10.18 -20.82 11.47
C LEU A 167 9.64 -22.21 11.81
N LYS A 168 8.45 -22.58 11.32
CA LYS A 168 7.94 -23.96 11.46
C LYS A 168 8.81 -24.99 10.75
N GLN A 169 9.41 -24.64 9.62
CA GLN A 169 10.36 -25.51 8.92
C GLN A 169 11.68 -25.63 9.70
N LEU A 170 12.14 -24.52 10.31
CA LEU A 170 13.32 -24.49 11.18
C LEU A 170 13.21 -25.43 12.38
N GLU A 171 12.03 -25.48 13.01
CA GLU A 171 11.73 -26.38 14.13
C GLU A 171 11.83 -27.86 13.73
N GLN A 172 11.49 -28.19 12.48
CA GLN A 172 11.56 -29.56 11.95
C GLN A 172 12.96 -29.94 11.49
N LYS A 173 13.70 -28.99 10.93
CA LYS A 173 15.03 -29.21 10.35
C LYS A 173 15.92 -28.00 10.59
N ALA A 174 16.94 -28.20 11.41
CA ALA A 174 17.96 -27.19 11.64
C ALA A 174 18.67 -26.81 10.34
N LEU A 175 18.96 -25.51 10.18
CA LEU A 175 19.77 -25.01 9.08
C LEU A 175 21.24 -25.39 9.27
N PRO A 176 22.02 -25.51 8.18
CA PRO A 176 23.46 -25.55 8.27
C PRO A 176 24.01 -24.34 9.04
N GLU A 177 25.07 -24.54 9.82
CA GLU A 177 25.65 -23.51 10.71
C GLU A 177 25.97 -22.20 9.98
N GLU A 178 26.51 -22.28 8.75
CA GLU A 178 26.80 -21.10 7.92
C GLU A 178 25.54 -20.30 7.55
N VAL A 179 24.43 -20.99 7.29
CA VAL A 179 23.15 -20.35 6.95
C VAL A 179 22.51 -19.77 8.21
N MET A 180 22.68 -20.45 9.35
CA MET A 180 22.20 -19.96 10.65
C MET A 180 22.88 -18.65 11.06
N ASP A 181 24.20 -18.53 10.87
CA ASP A 181 24.94 -17.29 11.14
C ASP A 181 24.43 -16.12 10.27
N LYS A 182 24.16 -16.38 8.99
CA LYS A 182 23.55 -15.38 8.08
C LYS A 182 22.14 -15.00 8.54
N PHE A 183 21.31 -15.97 8.90
CA PHE A 183 19.97 -15.75 9.41
C PHE A 183 19.98 -14.90 10.68
N GLN A 184 20.82 -15.25 11.65
CA GLN A 184 20.97 -14.51 12.90
C GLN A 184 21.32 -13.04 12.67
N LYS A 185 22.28 -12.76 11.77
CA LYS A 185 22.66 -11.38 11.41
C LYS A 185 21.52 -10.60 10.76
N GLN A 186 20.68 -11.24 9.93
CA GLN A 186 19.50 -10.59 9.36
C GLN A 186 18.43 -10.34 10.42
N PHE A 187 18.23 -11.31 11.32
CA PHE A 187 17.28 -11.18 12.42
C PHE A 187 17.68 -10.07 13.40
N GLU A 188 18.96 -9.90 13.71
CA GLU A 188 19.46 -8.79 14.53
C GLU A 188 19.16 -7.43 13.92
N ARG A 189 19.30 -7.28 12.59
CA ARG A 189 18.92 -6.05 11.88
C ARG A 189 17.43 -5.76 12.00
N LEU A 190 16.60 -6.80 11.89
CA LEU A 190 15.15 -6.69 12.09
C LEU A 190 14.83 -6.19 13.50
N VAL A 191 15.45 -6.79 14.52
CA VAL A 191 15.28 -6.39 15.93
C VAL A 191 15.68 -4.93 16.14
N VAL A 192 16.82 -4.50 15.60
CA VAL A 192 17.28 -3.11 15.70
C VAL A 192 16.27 -2.15 15.09
N LEU A 193 15.80 -2.44 13.87
CA LEU A 193 14.82 -1.60 13.20
C LEU A 193 13.51 -1.50 14.00
N ASP A 194 12.92 -2.65 14.33
CA ASP A 194 11.62 -2.73 15.02
C ASP A 194 11.67 -2.06 16.39
N TYR A 195 12.80 -2.18 17.09
CA TYR A 195 13.00 -1.53 18.37
C TYR A 195 13.07 0.00 18.23
N ILE A 196 13.83 0.51 17.27
CA ILE A 196 14.02 1.95 17.04
C ILE A 196 12.71 2.61 16.61
N ILE A 197 11.96 2.00 15.69
CA ILE A 197 10.69 2.56 15.21
C ILE A 197 9.52 2.25 16.16
N ARG A 198 9.79 1.49 17.23
CA ARG A 198 8.81 0.95 18.16
C ARG A 198 7.62 0.33 17.42
N ASN A 199 7.92 -0.64 16.55
CA ASN A 199 6.90 -1.28 15.73
C ASN A 199 5.81 -1.89 16.61
N THR A 200 4.56 -1.55 16.33
CA THR A 200 3.36 -2.04 17.05
C THR A 200 2.62 -3.12 16.26
N GLY A 201 3.15 -3.52 15.11
CA GLY A 201 2.72 -4.65 14.30
C GLY A 201 2.85 -5.99 15.01
N ASN A 202 2.04 -6.98 14.60
CA ASN A 202 2.28 -8.36 15.03
C ASN A 202 3.56 -8.87 14.37
N ILE A 203 4.59 -9.14 15.15
CA ILE A 203 5.93 -9.44 14.66
C ILE A 203 5.93 -10.70 13.78
N TYR A 204 5.19 -11.76 14.14
CA TYR A 204 5.28 -13.06 13.48
C TYR A 204 4.67 -13.15 12.07
N ASN A 205 3.78 -12.23 11.70
CA ASN A 205 3.05 -12.28 10.42
C ASN A 205 3.45 -11.15 9.46
N ASN A 206 4.44 -10.33 9.82
CA ASN A 206 4.73 -9.06 9.14
C ASN A 206 6.15 -8.96 8.57
N PHE A 207 6.98 -10.00 8.69
CA PHE A 207 8.24 -10.10 7.98
C PHE A 207 8.30 -11.40 7.18
N GLU A 208 9.08 -11.36 6.10
CA GLU A 208 9.28 -12.47 5.19
C GLU A 208 10.77 -12.85 5.17
N LEU A 209 11.05 -14.12 4.93
CA LEU A 209 12.38 -14.74 4.97
C LEU A 209 12.70 -15.44 3.65
#